data_AF-A0A1M5JIM0-F1
#
_entry.id   AF-A0A1M5JIM0-F1
#
_cell.length_a   1.000
_cell.length_b   1.000
_cell.length_c   1.000
_cell.angle_alpha   90.00
_cell.angle_beta   90.00
_cell.angle_gamma   90.00
#
_symmetry.space_group_name_H-M   'P 1'
#
loop_
_entity.id
_entity.type
_entity.pdbx_description
1 polymer ?
#
loop_
_entity_poly.entity_id
_entity_poly.type
_entity_poly.pdbx_seq_one_letter_code
_entity_poly.pdbx_strand_id
1 'polypeptide(L)' 'MSLVDIFRDNAEDCAFLARRCEDDDTKLTFLRMEAAWRTLADQQERLDRKQWPAKKQRL' A
#
# COMPACT_ATOMS: atom_id res chain seq x y z
N MET A 1 -10.96 -6.69 -7.28
CA MET A 1 -9.94 -6.42 -6.26
C MET A 1 -9.89 -4.92 -6.05
N SER A 2 -10.03 -4.43 -4.81
CA SER A 2 -9.96 -2.99 -4.54
C SER A 2 -8.51 -2.49 -4.57
N LEU A 3 -8.30 -1.16 -4.64
CA LEU A 3 -6.96 -0.58 -4.52
C LEU A 3 -6.34 -0.88 -3.13
N VAL A 4 -7.16 -0.90 -2.08
CA VAL A 4 -6.73 -1.29 -0.73
C VAL A 4 -6.17 -2.71 -0.73
N ASP A 5 -6.86 -3.65 -1.38
CA ASP A 5 -6.43 -5.05 -1.47
C ASP A 5 -5.10 -5.16 -2.23
N ILE A 6 -4.98 -4.48 -3.38
CA ILE A 6 -3.74 -4.49 -4.18
C ILE A 6 -2.55 -3.96 -3.36
N PHE A 7 -2.73 -2.89 -2.59
CA PHE A 7 -1.67 -2.36 -1.74
C PHE A 7 -1.30 -3.32 -0.59
N ARG A 8 -2.27 -4.05 -0.02
CA ARG A 8 -1.99 -5.06 1.00
C ARG A 8 -1.24 -6.25 0.41
N ASP A 9 -1.64 -6.75 -0.74
CA ASP A 9 -0.98 -7.85 -1.44
C ASP A 9 0.48 -7.49 -1.78
N ASN A 10 0.71 -6.29 -2.33
CA ASN A 10 2.07 -5.79 -2.60
C ASN A 10 2.93 -5.69 -1.33
N ALA A 11 2.33 -5.33 -0.19
CA ALA A 11 3.04 -5.29 1.09
C ALA A 11 3.45 -6.70 1.54
N GLU A 12 2.55 -7.68 1.39
CA GLU A 12 2.82 -9.09 1.72
C GLU A 12 3.90 -9.69 0.82
N ASP A 13 3.88 -9.38 -0.49
CA ASP A 13 4.92 -9.77 -1.43
C ASP A 13 6.29 -9.18 -1.04
N CYS A 14 6.33 -7.90 -0.67
CA CYS A 14 7.56 -7.26 -0.18
C CYS A 14 8.07 -7.95 1.10
N ALA A 15 7.19 -8.26 2.05
CA ALA A 15 7.55 -8.97 3.28
C ALA A 15 8.10 -10.37 2.99
N PHE A 16 7.50 -11.09 2.04
CA PHE A 16 7.95 -12.40 1.60
C PHE A 16 9.34 -12.33 0.95
N LEU A 17 9.56 -11.37 0.05
CA LEU A 17 10.86 -11.16 -0.60
C LEU A 17 11.94 -10.78 0.42
N ALA A 18 11.65 -9.87 1.35
CA ALA A 18 12.57 -9.50 2.43
C ALA A 18 13.03 -10.70 3.27
N ARG A 19 12.14 -11.66 3.54
CA ARG A 19 12.48 -12.90 4.29
C ARG A 19 13.39 -13.84 3.52
N ARG A 20 13.44 -13.72 2.19
CA ARG A 20 14.22 -14.59 1.29
C ARG A 20 15.54 -13.95 0.86
N CYS A 21 15.74 -12.67 1.14
CA CYS A 21 16.99 -11.98 0.87
C CYS A 21 18.06 -12.34 1.89
N GLU A 22 19.23 -12.72 1.39
CA GLU A 22 20.44 -12.92 2.20
C GLU A 22 21.23 -11.61 2.36
N ASP A 23 21.06 -10.67 1.43
CA ASP A 23 21.67 -9.34 1.45
C ASP A 23 20.84 -8.34 2.27
N ASP A 24 21.49 -7.68 3.22
CA ASP A 24 20.84 -6.78 4.18
C ASP A 24 20.30 -5.50 3.53
N ASP A 25 20.99 -4.96 2.52
CA ASP A 25 20.55 -3.74 1.81
C ASP A 25 19.30 -3.98 0.97
N THR A 26 19.25 -5.11 0.27
CA THR A 26 18.09 -5.56 -0.52
C THR A 26 16.91 -5.87 0.40
N LYS A 27 17.16 -6.58 1.51
CA LYS A 27 16.15 -6.85 2.54
C LYS A 27 15.57 -5.56 3.10
N LEU A 28 16.42 -4.58 3.45
CA LEU A 28 15.98 -3.29 3.97
C LEU A 28 15.13 -2.53 2.94
N THR A 29 15.48 -2.62 1.66
CA THR A 29 14.71 -2.03 0.57
C THR A 29 13.31 -2.62 0.50
N PHE A 30 13.17 -3.95 0.53
CA PHE A 30 11.85 -4.60 0.55
C PHE A 30 11.04 -4.26 1.81
N LEU A 31 11.66 -4.19 2.99
CA LEU A 31 10.97 -3.78 4.22
C LEU A 31 10.46 -2.33 4.15
N ARG A 32 11.21 -1.42 3.52
CA ARG A 32 10.74 -0.04 3.28
C ARG A 32 9.56 0.00 2.32
N MET A 33 9.61 -0.81 1.27
CA MET A 33 8.49 -0.93 0.32
C MET A 33 7.24 -1.50 0.99
N GLU A 34 7.37 -2.55 1.81
CA GLU A 34 6.27 -3.09 2.62
C GLU A 34 5.61 -1.98 3.45
N ALA A 35 6.40 -1.24 4.22
CA ALA A 35 5.89 -0.16 5.07
C ALA A 35 5.16 0.92 4.28
N ALA A 36 5.69 1.29 3.10
CA ALA A 36 5.06 2.26 2.20
C ALA A 36 3.71 1.75 1.67
N TRP A 37 3.64 0.49 1.23
CA TRP A 37 2.41 -0.11 0.74
C TRP A 37 1.34 -0.24 1.83
N ARG A 38 1.71 -0.64 3.06
CA ARG A 38 0.79 -0.64 4.20
C ARG A 38 0.23 0.76 4.47
N THR A 39 1.09 1.77 4.45
CA THR A 39 0.68 3.16 4.63
C THR A 39 -0.32 3.60 3.55
N LEU A 40 -0.08 3.25 2.29
CA LEU A 40 -0.99 3.55 1.18
C LEU A 40 -2.33 2.84 1.33
N ALA A 41 -2.34 1.57 1.74
CA ALA A 41 -3.58 0.84 2.01
C ALA A 41 -4.43 1.54 3.08
N ASP A 42 -3.81 1.97 4.18
CA ASP A 42 -4.49 2.70 5.26
C ASP A 42 -5.03 4.05 4.76
N GLN A 43 -4.26 4.79 3.96
CA GLN A 43 -4.74 6.04 3.39
C GLN A 43 -5.92 5.80 2.44
N GLN A 44 -5.83 4.82 1.56
CA GLN A 44 -6.89 4.53 0.59
C GLN A 44 -8.16 4.08 1.30
N GLU A 45 -8.06 3.24 2.33
CA GLU A 45 -9.21 2.85 3.14
C GLU A 45 -9.87 4.06 3.82
N ARG A 46 -9.06 5.02 4.32
CA ARG A 46 -9.58 6.27 4.89
C ARG A 46 -10.26 7.13 3.83
N LEU A 47 -9.73 7.20 2.61
CA LEU A 47 -10.34 7.93 1.50
C LEU A 47 -11.67 7.28 1.08
N ASP A 48 -11.72 5.96 0.98
CA ASP A 48 -12.93 5.21 0.60
C ASP A 48 -14.04 5.37 1.64
N ARG A 49 -13.68 5.41 2.94
CA ARG A 49 -14.64 5.67 4.03
C ARG A 49 -15.11 7.13 4.07
N LYS A 50 -14.26 8.08 3.67
CA LYS A 50 -14.65 9.47 3.50
C LYS A 50 -15.37 9.59 2.16
N GLN A 51 -16.68 9.36 2.14
CA GLN A 51 -17.51 9.71 0.97
C GLN A 51 -17.26 11.17 0.61
N TRP A 52 -16.38 11.41 -0.37
CA TRP A 52 -16.10 12.76 -0.82
C TRP A 52 -17.36 13.23 -1.54
N PRO A 53 -17.96 14.37 -1.14
CA PRO A 53 -19.01 14.94 -1.94
C PRO A 53 -18.39 15.26 -3.31
N ALA A 54 -18.80 14.53 -4.34
CA ALA A 54 -18.44 14.86 -5.71
C ALA A 54 -18.80 16.33 -5.91
N LYS A 55 -17.79 17.19 -6.13
CA LYS A 55 -18.06 18.59 -6.46
C LYS A 55 -18.96 18.55 -7.68
N LYS A 56 -20.24 18.94 -7.50
CA LYS A 56 -21.15 19.16 -8.64
C LYS A 56 -20.41 20.11 -9.58
N GLN A 57 -20.08 19.63 -10.77
CA GLN A 57 -19.66 20.50 -11.85
C GLN A 57 -20.78 21.54 -12.00
N ARG A 58 -20.47 22.80 -11.72
CA ARG A 58 -21.36 23.91 -12.05
C ARG A 58 -21.40 23.96 -13.58
N LEU A 59 -22.52 23.51 -14.13
CA LEU A 59 -22.92 23.75 -15.52
C LEU A 59 -23.03 25.25 -15.76
#